data_AF-A0A7V6GZW3-F1
#
_entry.id   AF-A0A7V6GZW3-F1
#
_cell.length_a   1.000
_cell.length_b   1.000
_cell.length_c   1.000
_cell.angle_alpha   90.00
_cell.angle_beta   90.00
_cell.angle_gamma   90.00
#
_symmetry.space_group_name_H-M   'P 1'
#
loop_
_entity.id
_entity.type
_entity.pdbx_description
1 polymer ?
#
loop_
_entity_poly.entity_id
_entity_poly.type
_entity_poly.pdbx_seq_one_letter_code
_entity_poly.pdbx_strand_id
1 'polypeptide(L)'
;FNQMVGGYFFAVIFFVLLAITALTSTISLLEVVVLYFVEELKMKRTVATWVAAGSISALGVLCAINSSIFGFFDSTSSNILLPMGGLLTVIFVGWVLGKTVVRNELEEDGRPAFYFRIFIPVIRFLAPLAIAIVFLNSIGLLKF
;
A
#
# COMPACT_ATOMS: atom_id res chain seq x y z
N PHE A 1 15.54 24.60 6.64
CA PHE A 1 15.28 25.43 7.85
C PHE A 1 16.36 26.48 8.11
N ASN A 2 17.67 26.19 7.95
CA ASN A 2 18.75 27.16 8.27
C ASN A 2 18.78 28.47 7.46
N GLN A 3 18.11 28.54 6.29
CA GLN A 3 18.02 29.77 5.50
C GLN A 3 16.73 30.58 5.78
N MET A 4 15.84 30.10 6.66
CA MET A 4 14.59 30.76 7.01
C MET A 4 14.73 31.50 8.34
N VAL A 5 14.26 32.75 8.41
CA VAL A 5 14.15 33.50 9.67
C VAL A 5 13.20 32.76 10.60
N GLY A 6 13.65 32.41 11.81
CA GLY A 6 12.87 31.57 12.75
C GLY A 6 12.83 30.09 12.38
N GLY A 7 13.76 29.59 11.56
CA GLY A 7 13.76 28.23 11.01
C GLY A 7 13.65 27.09 12.04
N TYR A 8 14.12 27.27 13.27
CA TYR A 8 13.99 26.27 14.33
C TYR A 8 12.52 26.02 14.73
N PHE A 9 11.70 27.08 14.81
CA PHE A 9 10.28 26.96 15.13
C PHE A 9 9.52 26.16 14.07
N PHE A 10 9.76 26.48 12.79
CA PHE A 10 9.18 25.74 11.67
C PHE A 10 9.71 24.31 11.57
N ALA A 11 10.98 24.06 11.92
CA ALA A 11 11.56 22.72 11.95
C ALA A 11 10.85 21.82 12.98
N VAL A 12 10.62 22.33 14.19
CA VAL A 12 9.94 21.56 15.26
C VAL A 12 8.53 21.17 14.82
N ILE A 13 7.73 22.12 14.32
CA ILE A 13 6.38 21.82 13.85
C ILE A 13 6.39 20.81 12.70
N PHE A 14 7.31 20.96 11.74
CA PHE A 14 7.44 20.03 10.63
C PHE A 14 7.74 18.61 11.10
N PHE A 15 8.71 18.42 12.00
CA PHE A 15 9.06 17.10 12.50
C PHE A 15 7.96 16.48 13.36
N VAL A 16 7.20 17.27 14.13
CA VAL A 16 6.04 16.78 14.88
C VAL A 16 4.95 16.28 13.92
N LEU A 17 4.62 17.06 12.90
CA LEU A 17 3.62 16.67 11.89
C LEU A 17 4.09 15.44 11.09
N LEU A 18 5.37 15.39 10.73
CA LEU A 18 5.98 14.25 10.05
C LEU A 18 5.90 13.00 10.93
N ALA A 19 6.21 13.10 12.23
CA ALA A 19 6.15 11.98 13.17
C ALA A 19 4.72 11.43 13.30
N ILE A 20 3.70 12.30 13.44
CA ILE A 20 2.30 11.88 13.50
C ILE A 20 1.89 11.17 12.20
N THR A 21 2.25 11.74 11.05
CA THR A 21 1.94 11.17 9.73
C THR A 21 2.58 9.80 9.52
N ALA A 22 3.85 9.66 9.92
CA ALA A 22 4.58 8.40 9.87
C ALA A 22 3.96 7.34 10.80
N LEU A 23 3.55 7.74 12.00
CA LEU A 23 2.90 6.85 12.96
C LEU A 23 1.57 6.31 12.42
N THR A 24 0.70 7.17 11.88
CA THR A 24 -0.58 6.73 11.29
C THR A 24 -0.38 5.76 10.13
N SER A 25 0.57 6.04 9.23
CA SER A 25 0.88 5.15 8.10
C SER A 25 1.40 3.78 8.56
N THR A 26 2.24 3.79 9.59
CA THR A 26 2.81 2.55 10.16
C THR A 26 1.74 1.69 10.83
N ILE A 27 0.78 2.31 11.53
CA ILE A 27 -0.35 1.60 12.15
C ILE A 27 -1.20 0.91 11.08
N SER A 28 -1.54 1.61 10.00
CA SER A 28 -2.34 1.02 8.90
C SER A 28 -1.63 -0.17 8.25
N LEU A 29 -0.31 -0.09 8.04
CA LEU A 29 0.46 -1.20 7.47
C LEU A 29 0.58 -2.40 8.42
N LEU A 30 0.77 -2.14 9.72
CA LEU A 30 0.87 -3.19 10.73
C LEU A 30 -0.46 -3.94 10.90
N GLU A 31 -1.59 -3.25 10.84
CA GLU A 31 -2.91 -3.89 10.97
C GLU A 31 -3.16 -4.93 9.88
N VAL A 32 -2.72 -4.71 8.64
CA VAL A 32 -2.84 -5.69 7.54
C VAL A 32 -2.13 -7.00 7.88
N VAL A 33 -0.92 -6.91 8.46
CA VAL A 33 -0.14 -8.10 8.87
C VAL A 33 -0.77 -8.79 10.09
N VAL A 34 -1.27 -8.01 11.05
CA VAL A 34 -1.96 -8.55 12.23
C VAL A 34 -3.23 -9.28 11.83
N LEU A 35 -4.06 -8.71 10.95
CA LEU A 35 -5.26 -9.33 10.43
C LEU A 35 -4.95 -10.65 9.72
N TYR A 36 -3.90 -10.68 8.90
CA TYR A 36 -3.44 -11.92 8.28
C TYR A 36 -3.12 -13.02 9.31
N PHE A 37 -2.41 -12.70 10.40
CA PHE A 37 -2.14 -13.68 11.46
C PHE A 37 -3.37 -14.08 12.28
N VAL A 38 -4.33 -13.17 12.46
CA VAL A 38 -5.56 -13.48 13.20
C VAL A 38 -6.50 -14.35 12.37
N GLU A 39 -6.67 -14.06 11.09
CA GLU A 39 -7.61 -14.76 10.20
C GLU A 39 -7.03 -16.08 9.68
N GLU A 40 -5.80 -16.05 9.16
CA GLU A 40 -5.20 -17.22 8.52
C GLU A 40 -4.58 -18.18 9.55
N LEU A 41 -3.88 -17.64 10.57
CA LEU A 41 -3.22 -18.45 11.60
C LEU A 41 -4.06 -18.64 12.88
N LYS A 42 -5.29 -18.10 12.91
CA LYS A 42 -6.24 -18.20 14.06
C LYS A 42 -5.64 -17.79 15.41
N MET A 43 -4.70 -16.85 15.39
CA MET A 43 -4.03 -16.37 16.61
C MET A 43 -4.92 -15.38 17.38
N LYS A 44 -4.73 -15.29 18.71
CA LYS A 44 -5.36 -14.23 19.51
C LYS A 44 -4.77 -12.87 19.11
N ARG A 45 -5.62 -11.86 18.93
CA ARG A 45 -5.24 -10.51 18.44
C ARG A 45 -4.05 -9.91 19.19
N THR A 46 -4.02 -10.01 20.51
CA THR A 46 -2.92 -9.48 21.33
C THR A 46 -1.56 -10.12 21.04
N VAL A 47 -1.55 -11.44 20.79
CA VAL A 47 -0.33 -12.17 20.45
C VAL A 47 0.09 -11.83 19.02
N ALA A 48 -0.86 -11.79 18.09
CA ALA A 48 -0.60 -11.42 16.69
C ALA A 48 0.03 -10.02 16.57
N THR A 49 -0.46 -9.03 17.32
CA THR A 49 0.11 -7.67 17.34
C THR A 49 1.55 -7.65 17.84
N TRP A 50 1.87 -8.33 18.94
CA TRP A 50 3.24 -8.38 19.46
C TRP A 50 4.20 -9.12 18.53
N VAL A 51 3.75 -10.21 17.91
CA VAL A 51 4.55 -10.97 16.94
C VAL A 51 4.80 -10.15 15.67
N ALA A 52 3.77 -9.50 15.13
CA ALA A 52 3.91 -8.64 13.96
C ALA A 52 4.84 -7.44 14.25
N ALA A 53 4.63 -6.73 15.36
CA ALA A 53 5.48 -5.61 15.76
C ALA A 53 6.93 -6.04 15.99
N GLY A 54 7.14 -7.16 16.68
CA GLY A 54 8.48 -7.69 16.97
C GLY A 54 9.22 -8.13 15.71
N SER A 55 8.55 -8.86 14.81
CA SER A 55 9.14 -9.32 13.55
C SER A 55 9.48 -8.16 12.60
N ILE A 56 8.56 -7.21 12.41
CA ILE A 56 8.79 -6.03 11.56
C ILE A 56 9.90 -5.15 12.15
N SER A 57 9.92 -4.94 13.48
CA SER A 57 10.98 -4.15 14.12
C SER A 57 12.35 -4.81 13.99
N ALA A 58 12.43 -6.13 14.16
CA ALA A 58 13.68 -6.88 13.99
C ALA A 58 14.22 -6.77 12.55
N LEU A 59 13.34 -6.94 11.55
CA LEU A 59 13.70 -6.74 10.14
C LEU A 59 14.09 -5.29 9.86
N GLY A 60 13.40 -4.33 10.46
CA GLY A 60 13.70 -2.90 10.34
C GLY A 60 15.10 -2.54 10.88
N VAL A 61 15.48 -3.10 12.04
CA VAL A 61 16.83 -2.92 12.60
C VAL A 61 17.90 -3.52 11.68
N LEU A 62 17.66 -4.71 11.14
CA LEU A 62 18.59 -5.34 10.19
C LEU A 62 18.78 -4.48 8.92
N CYS A 63 17.69 -3.91 8.39
CA CYS A 63 17.74 -3.03 7.24
C CYS A 63 18.42 -1.68 7.55
N ALA A 64 18.24 -1.15 8.77
CA ALA A 64 18.87 0.09 9.19
C ALA A 64 20.40 -0.02 9.31
N ILE A 65 20.91 -1.21 9.64
CA ILE A 65 22.35 -1.48 9.73
C ILE A 65 22.97 -1.69 8.34
N ASN A 66 22.22 -2.32 7.42
CA ASN A 66 22.73 -2.71 6.12
C ASN A 66 21.91 -2.09 4.97
N SER A 67 22.44 -1.00 4.41
CA SER A 67 21.83 -0.28 3.29
C SER A 67 21.67 -1.12 2.02
N SER A 68 22.53 -2.11 1.78
CA SER A 68 22.39 -3.03 0.63
C SER A 68 21.21 -3.99 0.81
N ILE A 69 21.00 -4.49 2.03
CA ILE A 69 19.82 -5.32 2.35
C ILE A 69 18.55 -4.48 2.23
N PHE A 70 18.55 -3.27 2.78
CA PHE A 70 17.44 -2.34 2.65
C PHE A 70 17.11 -2.07 1.18
N GLY A 71 18.10 -1.74 0.34
CA GLY A 71 17.89 -1.47 -1.08
C GLY A 71 17.34 -2.66 -1.85
N PHE A 72 17.76 -3.88 -1.50
CA PHE A 72 17.21 -5.10 -2.12
C PHE A 72 15.73 -5.31 -1.76
N PHE A 73 15.37 -5.18 -0.48
CA PHE A 73 13.99 -5.32 -0.02
C PHE A 73 13.08 -4.20 -0.54
N ASP A 74 13.55 -2.96 -0.54
CA ASP A 74 12.80 -1.81 -1.05
C ASP A 74 12.57 -1.94 -2.55
N SER A 75 13.61 -2.23 -3.33
CA SER A 75 13.47 -2.39 -4.78
C SER A 75 12.54 -3.55 -5.13
N THR A 76 12.69 -4.70 -4.48
CA THR A 76 11.81 -5.86 -4.73
C THR A 76 10.35 -5.55 -4.35
N SER A 77 10.13 -4.88 -3.22
CA SER A 77 8.77 -4.59 -2.75
C SER A 77 8.10 -3.52 -3.61
N SER A 78 8.79 -2.40 -3.85
CA SER A 78 8.25 -1.23 -4.53
C SER A 78 8.13 -1.41 -6.04
N ASN A 79 9.09 -2.11 -6.68
CA ASN A 79 9.09 -2.29 -8.14
C ASN A 79 8.38 -3.56 -8.61
N ILE A 80 8.30 -4.60 -7.77
CA ILE A 80 7.77 -5.91 -8.19
C ILE A 80 6.49 -6.24 -7.44
N LEU A 81 6.53 -6.37 -6.10
CA LEU A 81 5.35 -6.80 -5.33
C LEU A 81 4.17 -5.84 -5.46
N LEU A 82 4.43 -4.52 -5.36
CA LEU A 82 3.37 -3.52 -5.36
C LEU A 82 2.63 -3.44 -6.71
N PRO A 83 3.32 -3.35 -7.87
CA PRO A 83 2.64 -3.38 -9.16
C PRO A 83 2.05 -4.75 -9.50
N MET A 84 2.71 -5.86 -9.15
CA MET A 84 2.16 -7.21 -9.40
C MET A 84 0.89 -7.45 -8.58
N GLY A 85 0.91 -7.09 -7.29
CA GLY A 85 -0.27 -7.19 -6.41
C GLY A 85 -1.42 -6.33 -6.91
N GLY A 86 -1.12 -5.10 -7.34
CA GLY A 86 -2.10 -4.21 -7.98
C GLY A 86 -2.68 -4.80 -9.27
N LEU A 87 -1.83 -5.35 -10.13
CA LEU A 87 -2.24 -5.95 -11.41
C LEU A 87 -3.16 -7.15 -11.19
N LEU A 88 -2.78 -8.07 -10.30
CA LEU A 88 -3.61 -9.22 -9.94
C LEU A 88 -4.95 -8.77 -9.37
N THR A 89 -4.95 -7.79 -8.46
CA THR A 89 -6.17 -7.27 -7.85
C THR A 89 -7.10 -6.66 -8.89
N VAL A 90 -6.57 -5.84 -9.80
CA VAL A 90 -7.37 -5.19 -10.84
C VAL A 90 -7.90 -6.18 -11.88
N ILE A 91 -7.11 -7.17 -12.27
CA ILE A 91 -7.57 -8.25 -13.16
C ILE A 91 -8.68 -9.05 -12.47
N PHE A 92 -8.49 -9.40 -11.19
CA PHE A 92 -9.47 -10.13 -10.42
C PHE A 92 -10.78 -9.34 -10.31
N VAL A 93 -10.74 -8.06 -9.91
CA VAL A 93 -11.95 -7.22 -9.78
C VAL A 93 -12.60 -6.94 -11.15
N GLY A 94 -11.81 -6.70 -12.20
CA GLY A 94 -12.33 -6.30 -13.51
C GLY A 94 -12.88 -7.45 -14.36
N TRP A 95 -12.36 -8.66 -14.18
CA TRP A 95 -12.65 -9.82 -15.05
C TRP A 95 -13.19 -11.04 -14.31
N VAL A 96 -12.75 -11.31 -13.08
CA VAL A 96 -13.13 -12.52 -12.32
C VAL A 96 -14.30 -12.27 -11.38
N LEU A 97 -14.34 -11.09 -10.73
CA LEU A 97 -15.42 -10.73 -9.83
C LEU A 97 -16.71 -10.51 -10.63
N GLY A 98 -17.78 -11.21 -10.24
CA GLY A 98 -19.07 -11.10 -10.90
C GLY A 98 -19.57 -9.65 -10.90
N LYS A 99 -20.02 -9.15 -12.06
CA LYS A 99 -20.54 -7.77 -12.21
C LYS A 99 -21.66 -7.44 -11.22
N THR A 100 -22.41 -8.45 -10.76
CA THR A 100 -23.48 -8.34 -9.77
C THR A 100 -22.94 -8.07 -8.36
N VAL A 101 -21.82 -8.70 -7.97
CA VAL A 101 -21.15 -8.45 -6.69
C VAL A 101 -20.57 -7.04 -6.67
N VAL A 102 -19.83 -6.66 -7.73
CA VAL A 102 -19.30 -5.30 -7.87
C VAL A 102 -20.41 -4.25 -7.84
N ARG A 103 -21.55 -4.54 -8.48
CA ARG A 103 -22.70 -3.64 -8.46
C ARG A 103 -23.28 -3.51 -7.06
N ASN A 104 -23.51 -4.62 -6.38
CA ASN A 104 -24.11 -4.62 -5.04
C ASN A 104 -23.23 -3.83 -4.06
N GLU A 105 -21.92 -4.05 -4.04
CA GLU A 105 -20.97 -3.30 -3.20
C GLU A 105 -20.94 -1.80 -3.53
N LEU A 106 -21.10 -1.42 -4.80
CA LEU A 106 -21.13 -0.01 -5.22
C LEU A 106 -22.48 0.67 -4.96
N GLU A 107 -23.57 -0.09 -4.96
CA GLU A 107 -24.94 0.39 -4.76
C GLU A 107 -25.38 0.29 -3.28
N GLU A 108 -24.65 -0.46 -2.44
CA GLU A 108 -24.88 -0.56 -0.98
C GLU A 108 -24.79 0.82 -0.29
N ASP A 109 -23.97 1.72 -0.86
CA ASP A 109 -23.80 3.12 -0.45
C ASP A 109 -24.85 4.09 -1.05
N GLY A 110 -25.86 3.59 -1.77
CA GLY A 110 -26.99 4.38 -2.29
C GLY A 110 -26.70 5.26 -3.52
N ARG A 111 -25.61 5.00 -4.26
CA ARG A 111 -25.22 5.81 -5.43
C ARG A 111 -25.80 5.26 -6.74
N PRO A 112 -26.30 6.10 -7.66
CA PRO A 112 -27.01 5.64 -8.85
C PRO A 112 -26.10 4.90 -9.86
N ALA A 113 -26.70 3.95 -10.57
CA ALA A 113 -26.10 3.06 -11.57
C ALA A 113 -25.29 3.73 -12.71
N PHE A 114 -25.30 5.06 -12.82
CA PHE A 114 -24.46 5.81 -13.76
C PHE A 114 -22.96 5.72 -13.41
N TYR A 115 -22.61 5.75 -12.11
CA TYR A 115 -21.22 5.62 -11.67
C TYR A 115 -20.65 4.23 -12.02
N PHE A 116 -21.48 3.18 -11.89
CA PHE A 116 -21.15 1.81 -12.28
C PHE A 116 -20.78 1.70 -13.77
N ARG A 117 -21.46 2.44 -14.64
CA ARG A 117 -21.23 2.41 -16.09
C ARG A 117 -19.87 2.99 -16.51
N ILE A 118 -19.33 3.94 -15.74
CA ILE A 118 -18.00 4.53 -15.97
C ILE A 118 -16.92 3.75 -15.21
N PHE A 119 -17.23 3.26 -14.01
CA PHE A 119 -16.29 2.54 -13.15
C PHE A 119 -15.81 1.21 -13.76
N ILE A 120 -16.72 0.41 -14.33
CA ILE A 120 -16.38 -0.89 -14.93
C ILE A 120 -15.36 -0.77 -16.08
N PRO A 121 -15.52 0.09 -17.11
CA PRO A 121 -14.52 0.20 -18.16
C PRO A 121 -13.19 0.77 -17.66
N VAL A 122 -13.20 1.64 -16.66
CA VAL A 122 -11.98 2.15 -16.04
C VAL A 122 -11.20 1.02 -15.36
N ILE A 123 -11.85 0.19 -14.55
CA ILE A 123 -11.19 -0.94 -13.89
C ILE A 123 -10.80 -2.04 -14.89
N ARG A 124 -11.58 -2.25 -15.95
CA ARG A 124 -11.33 -3.34 -16.89
C ARG A 124 -10.25 -3.02 -17.93
N PHE A 125 -10.09 -1.75 -18.30
CA PHE A 125 -9.17 -1.32 -19.36
C PHE A 125 -8.13 -0.30 -18.92
N LEU A 126 -8.53 0.78 -18.24
CA LEU A 126 -7.61 1.87 -17.90
C LEU A 126 -6.65 1.50 -16.76
N ALA A 127 -7.18 0.96 -15.67
CA ALA A 127 -6.39 0.56 -14.49
C ALA A 127 -5.35 -0.53 -14.79
N PRO A 128 -5.66 -1.67 -15.47
CA PRO A 128 -4.66 -2.70 -15.73
C PRO A 128 -3.62 -2.21 -16.73
N LEU A 129 -4.01 -1.36 -17.70
CA LEU A 129 -3.06 -0.76 -18.64
C LEU A 129 -2.11 0.22 -17.95
N ALA A 130 -2.62 1.07 -17.06
CA ALA A 130 -1.79 1.98 -16.26
C ALA A 130 -0.80 1.21 -15.36
N ILE A 131 -1.26 0.18 -14.65
CA ILE A 131 -0.39 -0.65 -13.79
C ILE A 131 0.63 -1.43 -14.63
N ALA A 132 0.22 -1.96 -15.79
CA ALA A 132 1.15 -2.64 -16.70
C ALA A 132 2.25 -1.69 -17.20
N ILE A 133 1.92 -0.43 -17.53
CA ILE A 133 2.91 0.59 -17.93
C ILE A 133 3.88 0.89 -16.78
N VAL A 134 3.38 1.07 -15.55
CA VAL A 134 4.23 1.28 -14.36
C VAL A 134 5.15 0.09 -14.13
N PHE A 135 4.63 -1.14 -14.24
CA PHE A 135 5.44 -2.36 -14.08
C PHE A 135 6.52 -2.50 -15.16
N LEU A 136 6.19 -2.18 -16.43
CA LEU A 136 7.15 -2.16 -17.54
C LEU A 136 8.27 -1.11 -17.35
N ASN A 137 7.94 0.04 -16.75
CA ASN A 137 8.91 1.06 -16.37
C ASN A 137 9.79 0.57 -15.20
N SER A 138 9.20 -0.03 -14.17
CA SER A 138 9.92 -0.63 -13.04
C SER A 138 10.87 -1.78 -13.44
N ILE A 139 10.58 -2.53 -14.51
CA ILE A 139 11.46 -3.58 -15.06
C ILE A 139 12.58 -3.00 -15.96
N GLY A 140 12.53 -1.71 -16.30
CA GLY A 140 13.56 -1.04 -17.10
C GLY A 140 13.42 -1.25 -18.62
N LEU A 141 12.27 -1.76 -19.10
CA LEU A 141 11.98 -1.90 -20.53
C LEU A 141 11.52 -0.59 -21.19
N LEU A 142 11.01 0.36 -20.40
CA LEU A 142 10.70 1.71 -20.84
C LEU A 142 11.52 2.71 -20.02
N LYS A 143 12.62 3.19 -20.59
CA LYS A 143 13.34 4.38 -20.07
C LYS A 143 12.49 5.62 -20.37
N PHE A 144 11.78 6.10 -19.37
CA PHE A 144 11.38 7.50 -19.25
C PHE A 144 11.81 7.98 -17.88
#